data_AF-A0A7C5INP4-F1
#
_entry.id   AF-A0A7C5INP4-F1
#
_cell.length_a   1.000
_cell.length_b   1.000
_cell.length_c   1.000
_cell.angle_alpha   90.00
_cell.angle_beta   90.00
_cell.angle_gamma   90.00
#
_symmetry.space_group_name_H-M   'P 1'
#
loop_
_entity.id
_entity.type
_entity.pdbx_description
1 polymer ?
#
loop_
_entity_poly.entity_id
_entity_poly.type
_entity_poly.pdbx_seq_one_letter_code
_entity_poly.pdbx_strand_id
1 'polypeptide(L)' 'MQAKYWNQVAENKIFTTELDFKLLPDAIGPDSIILDYGCGYGRTLHELHVAGYTNLIGFDSAEKMIERGRNTYP' A
#
# COMPACT_ATOMS: atom_id res chain seq x y z
N MET A 1 -1.92 9.26 19.72
CA MET A 1 -2.42 9.51 18.36
C MET A 1 -1.92 8.38 17.45
N GLN A 2 -2.72 7.96 16.45
CA GLN A 2 -2.55 6.70 15.73
C GLN A 2 -1.16 6.50 15.09
N ALA A 3 -0.55 7.54 14.51
CA ALA A 3 0.77 7.47 13.88
C ALA A 3 1.88 6.95 14.81
N LYS A 4 1.84 7.28 16.11
CA LYS A 4 2.85 6.83 17.08
C LYS A 4 2.83 5.31 17.25
N TYR A 5 1.63 4.73 17.32
CA TYR A 5 1.48 3.27 17.45
C TYR A 5 1.99 2.56 16.20
N TRP A 6 1.58 3.03 15.02
CA TRP A 6 1.99 2.43 13.76
C TRP A 6 3.50 2.54 13.53
N ASN A 7 4.12 3.66 13.90
CA ASN A 7 5.58 3.79 13.90
C ASN A 7 6.27 2.78 14.82
N GLN A 8 5.70 2.50 16.00
CA GLN A 8 6.27 1.55 16.96
C GLN A 8 6.27 0.11 16.42
N VAL A 9 5.24 -0.29 15.67
CA VAL A 9 5.09 -1.66 15.18
C VAL A 9 5.55 -1.86 13.73
N ALA A 10 5.98 -0.81 13.05
CA ALA A 10 6.24 -0.80 11.60
C ALA A 10 7.20 -1.90 11.13
N GLU A 11 8.24 -2.22 11.89
CA GLU A 11 9.24 -3.23 11.53
C GLU A 11 8.69 -4.66 11.58
N ASN A 12 7.86 -4.96 12.59
CA ASN A 12 7.43 -6.33 12.91
C ASN A 12 6.00 -6.65 12.46
N LYS A 13 5.19 -5.63 12.15
CA LYS A 13 3.79 -5.82 11.76
C LYS A 13 3.71 -6.45 10.36
N ILE A 14 3.04 -7.58 10.24
CA ILE A 14 2.75 -8.21 8.94
C ILE A 14 1.26 -8.09 8.68
N PHE A 15 0.89 -7.49 7.54
CA PHE A 15 -0.49 -7.47 7.06
C PHE A 15 -0.67 -8.65 6.10
N THR A 16 -1.74 -9.43 6.28
CA THR A 16 -1.93 -10.72 5.60
C THR A 16 -3.15 -10.76 4.68
N THR A 17 -3.96 -9.71 4.67
CA THR A 17 -5.16 -9.63 3.84
C THR A 17 -4.76 -9.20 2.44
N GLU A 18 -4.86 -10.09 1.45
CA GLU A 18 -4.58 -9.79 0.04
C GLU A 18 -5.67 -8.89 -0.57
N LEU A 19 -5.33 -8.18 -1.64
CA LEU A 19 -6.29 -7.44 -2.45
C LEU A 19 -7.14 -8.42 -3.27
N ASP A 20 -8.47 -8.38 -3.08
CA ASP A 20 -9.39 -9.07 -3.97
C ASP A 20 -9.64 -8.22 -5.21
N PHE A 21 -8.92 -8.53 -6.30
CA PHE A 21 -9.07 -7.85 -7.58
C PHE A 21 -10.49 -7.93 -8.16
N LYS A 22 -11.33 -8.89 -7.74
CA LYS A 22 -12.72 -8.97 -8.18
C LYS A 22 -13.60 -7.85 -7.61
N LEU A 23 -13.13 -7.17 -6.56
CA LEU A 23 -13.79 -6.01 -5.98
C LEU A 23 -13.42 -4.69 -6.68
N LEU A 24 -12.40 -4.70 -7.55
CA LEU A 24 -12.08 -3.52 -8.35
C LEU A 24 -13.15 -3.34 -9.43
N PRO A 25 -13.72 -2.13 -9.58
CA PRO A 25 -14.62 -1.83 -10.68
C PRO A 25 -13.92 -2.03 -12.03
N ASP A 26 -14.65 -2.60 -13.01
CA ASP A 26 -14.14 -2.83 -14.38
C ASP A 26 -13.60 -1.57 -15.08
N ALA A 27 -14.05 -0.38 -14.63
CA ALA A 27 -13.59 0.90 -15.14
C ALA A 27 -12.16 1.27 -14.71
N ILE A 28 -11.61 0.59 -13.69
CA ILE A 28 -10.25 0.84 -13.21
C ILE A 28 -9.29 -0.03 -14.02
N GLY A 29 -8.72 0.55 -15.07
CA GLY A 29 -7.68 -0.10 -15.89
C GLY A 29 -6.24 0.16 -15.38
N PRO A 30 -5.23 -0.49 -15.99
CA PRO A 30 -3.81 -0.38 -15.61
C PRO A 30 -3.24 1.05 -15.58
N ASP A 31 -3.78 1.95 -16.41
CA ASP A 31 -3.35 3.34 -16.50
C ASP A 31 -4.10 4.27 -15.52
N SER A 32 -5.04 3.74 -14.73
CA SER A 32 -5.78 4.54 -13.74
C SER A 32 -4.87 5.04 -12.64
N ILE A 33 -5.09 6.29 -12.20
CA ILE A 33 -4.43 6.82 -11.01
C ILE A 33 -5.11 6.22 -9.77
N ILE A 34 -4.37 5.47 -8.96
CA ILE A 34 -4.87 4.79 -7.76
C ILE A 34 -4.16 5.34 -6.52
N LEU A 35 -4.94 5.80 -5.54
CA LEU A 35 -4.46 6.19 -4.23
C LEU A 35 -4.80 5.11 -3.20
N ASP A 36 -3.77 4.54 -2.57
CA ASP A 36 -3.91 3.67 -1.40
C ASP A 36 -3.76 4.52 -0.12
N TYR A 37 -4.89 4.82 0.52
CA TYR A 37 -4.95 5.65 1.72
C TYR A 37 -4.86 4.79 3.00
N GLY A 38 -3.79 4.97 3.76
CA GLY A 38 -3.39 4.04 4.82
C GLY A 38 -2.61 2.85 4.25
N CYS A 39 -1.71 3.12 3.30
CA CYS A 39 -0.99 2.07 2.56
C CYS A 39 -0.07 1.21 3.44
N GLY A 40 0.20 1.62 4.68
CA GLY A 40 1.16 0.96 5.55
C GLY A 40 2.52 0.88 4.86
N TYR A 41 3.10 -0.32 4.82
CA TYR A 41 4.36 -0.57 4.10
C TYR A 41 4.16 -0.89 2.60
N GLY A 42 2.98 -0.63 2.03
CA GLY A 42 2.77 -0.66 0.58
C GLY A 42 2.46 -2.03 -0.02
N ARG A 43 1.97 -3.00 0.76
CA ARG A 43 1.61 -4.35 0.26
C ARG A 43 0.59 -4.29 -0.89
N THR A 44 -0.52 -3.57 -0.71
CA THR A 44 -1.56 -3.44 -1.75
C THR A 44 -1.01 -2.75 -3.00
N LEU A 45 -0.20 -1.70 -2.83
CA LEU A 45 0.47 -1.02 -3.96
C LEU A 45 1.37 -1.99 -4.73
N HIS A 46 2.12 -2.84 -4.03
CA HIS A 46 2.94 -3.85 -4.68
C HIS A 46 2.09 -4.89 -5.44
N GLU A 47 0.97 -5.34 -4.87
CA GLU A 47 0.04 -6.25 -5.56
C GLU A 47 -0.54 -5.61 -6.82
N LEU A 48 -0.94 -4.33 -6.75
CA LEU A 48 -1.38 -3.56 -7.93
C LEU A 48 -0.26 -3.42 -8.96
N HIS A 49 0.97 -3.14 -8.53
CA HIS A 49 2.12 -3.03 -9.42
C HIS A 49 2.39 -4.34 -10.17
N VAL A 50 2.39 -5.48 -9.45
CA VAL A 50 2.55 -6.83 -10.04
C VAL A 50 1.41 -7.15 -11.01
N ALA A 51 0.20 -6.66 -10.75
CA ALA A 51 -0.95 -6.80 -11.64
C ALA A 51 -0.93 -5.85 -12.85
N GLY A 52 0.10 -5.00 -12.99
CA GLY A 52 0.32 -4.13 -14.15
C GLY A 52 -0.18 -2.70 -14.01
N TYR A 53 -0.70 -2.31 -12.84
CA TYR A 53 -1.08 -0.92 -12.58
C TYR A 53 0.17 -0.05 -12.36
N THR A 54 0.25 1.09 -13.04
CA THR A 54 1.49 1.89 -13.08
C THR A 54 1.39 3.22 -12.34
N ASN A 55 0.20 3.80 -12.23
CA ASN A 55 -0.01 5.12 -11.63
C ASN A 55 -0.46 5.01 -10.17
N LEU A 56 0.45 4.54 -9.32
CA LEU A 56 0.17 4.19 -7.92
C LEU A 56 0.72 5.23 -6.94
N ILE A 57 -0.13 5.64 -5.98
CA ILE A 57 0.23 6.60 -4.93
C ILE A 57 -0.09 5.98 -3.57
N GLY A 58 0.91 5.90 -2.71
CA GLY A 58 0.74 5.50 -1.31
C GLY A 58 0.70 6.68 -0.36
N PHE A 59 -0.26 6.68 0.55
CA PHE A 59 -0.32 7.63 1.66
C PHE A 59 -0.45 6.89 3.00
N ASP A 60 0.39 7.23 3.96
CA ASP A 60 0.24 6.81 5.35
C ASP A 60 0.76 7.91 6.29
N SER A 61 0.11 8.06 7.44
CA SER A 61 0.51 9.00 8.49
C SER A 61 1.74 8.53 9.29
N ALA A 62 2.07 7.24 9.21
CA ALA A 62 3.19 6.62 9.92
C ALA A 62 4.44 6.60 9.03
N GLU A 63 5.38 7.52 9.30
CA GLU A 63 6.64 7.65 8.58
C GLU A 63 7.43 6.32 8.49
N LYS A 64 7.51 5.54 9.57
CA LYS A 64 8.23 4.25 9.54
C LYS A 64 7.56 3.20 8.67
N MET A 65 6.25 3.29 8.46
CA MET A 65 5.56 2.42 7.50
C MET A 65 5.96 2.78 6.07
N ILE A 66 6.00 4.08 5.76
CA ILE A 66 6.46 4.58 4.46
C ILE A 66 7.93 4.22 4.21
N GLU A 67 8.81 4.40 5.19
CA GLU A 67 10.22 4.00 5.10
C GLU A 67 10.37 2.51 4.82
N ARG A 68 9.63 1.66 5.56
CA ARG A 68 9.64 0.23 5.31
C ARG A 68 9.17 -0.10 3.90
N GLY A 69 8.11 0.55 3.41
CA GLY A 69 7.60 0.33 2.06
C GLY A 69 8.64 0.65 0.99
N ARG A 70 9.30 1.81 1.08
CA ARG A 70 10.39 2.23 0.17
C ARG A 70 11.58 1.27 0.18
N ASN A 71 11.82 0.58 1.30
CA ASN A 71 12.89 -0.41 1.42
C ASN A 71 12.49 -1.82 0.97
N THR A 72 11.19 -2.11 0.91
CA THR A 72 10.66 -3.46 0.63
C THR A 72 10.22 -3.63 -0.82
N TYR A 73 9.66 -2.57 -1.41
CA TYR A 73 9.05 -2.59 -2.74
C TYR A 73 9.70 -1.54 -3.65
N PRO A 74 9.71 -1.79 -4.99
CA PRO A 74 10.25 -0.86 -5.97
C PRO A 74 9.49 0.47 -6.05
#